data_AF-A0A7J2QXK1-F1
#
_entry.id   AF-A0A7J2QXK1-F1
#
_cell.length_a   1.000
_cell.length_b   1.000
_cell.length_c   1.000
_cell.angle_alpha   90.00
_cell.angle_beta   90.00
_cell.angle_gamma   90.00
#
_symmetry.space_group_name_H-M   'P 1'
#
loop_
_entity.id
_entity.type
_entity.pdbx_description
1 polymer ?
#
loop_
_entity_poly.entity_id
_entity_poly.type
_entity_poly.pdbx_seq_one_letter_code
_entity_poly.pdbx_strand_id
1 'polypeptide(L)' 'MNILNKIESFEYDKNRHQQFGVKSAIIWGNSKDTNGCFPILYISKPKHISQEDYELLLDSIDIQFIIKGRKDGKDNQ' A
#
# COMPACT_ATOMS: atom_id res chain seq x y z
N MET A 1 9.53 9.10 15.98
CA MET A 1 8.11 9.15 15.57
C MET A 1 7.97 8.32 14.31
N ASN A 2 7.09 7.31 14.28
CA ASN A 2 6.99 6.36 13.14
C ASN A 2 6.22 7.00 11.97
N ILE A 3 6.69 6.81 10.72
CA ILE A 3 6.03 7.29 9.50
C ILE A 3 4.58 6.78 9.41
N LEU A 4 4.31 5.57 9.91
CA LEU A 4 2.97 4.99 9.93
C LEU A 4 1.98 5.80 10.79
N ASN A 5 2.46 6.57 11.78
CA ASN A 5 1.60 7.44 12.59
C ASN A 5 1.24 8.75 11.88
N LYS A 6 1.90 9.05 10.76
CA LYS A 6 1.71 10.27 9.96
C LYS A 6 0.86 10.04 8.72
N ILE A 7 0.62 8.78 8.36
CA ILE A 7 -0.23 8.42 7.23
C ILE A 7 -1.70 8.50 7.68
N GLU A 8 -2.50 9.23 6.92
CA GLU A 8 -3.93 9.41 7.12
C GLU A 8 -4.72 8.33 6.38
N SER A 9 -4.37 8.09 5.12
CA SER A 9 -5.05 7.15 4.23
C SER A 9 -4.06 6.56 3.23
N PHE A 10 -4.47 5.45 2.62
CA PHE A 10 -3.80 4.90 1.45
C PHE A 10 -4.74 4.91 0.24
N GLU A 11 -4.17 5.08 -0.94
CA GLU A 11 -4.88 4.96 -2.21
C GLU A 11 -4.22 3.87 -3.05
N TYR A 12 -5.03 3.06 -3.72
CA TYR A 12 -4.56 1.98 -4.56
C TYR A 12 -4.79 2.31 -6.03
N ASP A 13 -3.70 2.53 -6.74
CA ASP A 13 -3.71 2.80 -8.18
C ASP A 13 -3.17 1.58 -8.94
N LYS A 14 -4.00 0.96 -9.77
CA LYS A 14 -3.62 -0.17 -10.64
C LYS A 14 -2.81 0.25 -11.88
N ASN A 15 -2.40 1.52 -11.97
CA ASN A 15 -1.67 2.17 -13.07
C ASN A 15 -2.09 1.64 -14.45
N ARG A 16 -3.40 1.41 -14.65
CA ARG A 16 -3.95 0.75 -15.85
C ARG A 16 -3.67 1.55 -17.12
N HIS A 17 -3.46 2.85 -16.95
CA HIS A 17 -3.20 3.81 -18.01
C HIS A 17 -1.69 3.98 -18.30
N GLN A 18 -0.83 3.23 -17.60
CA GLN A 18 0.64 3.22 -17.79
C GLN A 18 1.29 4.60 -17.68
N GLN A 19 0.70 5.50 -16.89
CA GLN A 19 1.23 6.86 -16.71
C GLN A 19 2.63 6.86 -16.08
N PHE A 20 2.95 5.81 -15.31
CA PHE A 20 4.26 5.62 -14.67
C PHE A 20 5.10 4.50 -15.32
N GLY A 21 4.76 4.06 -16.55
CA GLY A 21 5.35 2.87 -17.18
C GLY A 21 4.66 1.56 -16.75
N VAL A 22 5.18 0.41 -17.20
CA VAL A 22 4.75 -1.00 -17.00
C VAL A 22 3.49 -1.21 -16.17
N LYS A 23 2.49 -1.98 -16.67
CA LYS A 23 1.30 -2.44 -15.91
C LYS A 23 1.71 -2.86 -14.49
N SER A 24 1.47 -1.99 -13.53
CA SER A 24 1.96 -2.03 -12.16
C SER A 24 0.84 -1.57 -11.25
N ALA A 25 0.97 -1.77 -9.95
CA ALA A 25 0.09 -1.11 -9.01
C ALA A 25 0.91 -0.39 -7.94
N ILE A 26 0.42 0.77 -7.51
CA ILE A 26 1.06 1.61 -6.51
C ILE A 26 0.09 1.79 -5.35
N ILE A 27 0.59 1.53 -4.15
CA ILE A 27 -0.08 1.97 -2.93
C ILE A 27 0.54 3.32 -2.58
N TRP A 28 -0.28 4.35 -2.60
CA TRP A 28 0.07 5.70 -2.20
C TRP A 28 -0.28 5.91 -0.74
N GLY A 29 0.53 6.67 -0.01
CA GLY A 29 0.24 7.11 1.36
C GLY A 29 0.05 8.62 1.38
N ASN A 30 -1.05 9.06 2.00
CA ASN A 30 -1.34 10.47 2.21
C ASN A 30 -0.89 10.88 3.61
N SER A 31 -0.02 11.88 3.71
CA SER A 31 0.48 12.40 4.99
C SER A 31 -0.47 13.46 5.55
N LYS A 32 -0.91 13.26 6.79
CA LYS A 32 -1.71 14.26 7.54
C LYS A 32 -0.91 15.51 7.90
N ASP A 33 0.41 15.38 8.04
CA ASP A 33 1.28 16.46 8.55
C ASP A 33 1.64 17.45 7.43
N THR A 34 1.79 16.95 6.21
CA THR A 34 2.32 17.71 5.07
C THR A 34 1.31 17.86 3.94
N ASN A 35 0.13 17.26 4.07
CA ASN A 35 -0.90 17.18 3.02
C ASN A 35 -0.34 16.65 1.68
N GLY A 36 0.69 15.79 1.76
CA GLY A 36 1.45 15.30 0.62
C GLY A 36 1.16 13.82 0.35
N CYS A 37 1.20 13.44 -0.93
CA CYS A 37 1.03 12.06 -1.39
C CYS A 37 2.38 11.50 -1.85
N PHE A 38 2.70 10.27 -1.43
CA PHE A 38 3.97 9.63 -1.78
C PHE A 38 3.79 8.11 -1.93
N PRO A 39 4.59 7.45 -2.79
CA PRO A 39 4.47 6.02 -3.02
C PRO A 39 4.99 5.24 -1.81
N ILE A 40 4.23 4.23 -1.38
CA ILE A 40 4.55 3.37 -0.24
C ILE A 40 4.99 1.98 -0.71
N LEU A 41 4.25 1.43 -1.68
CA LEU A 41 4.54 0.12 -2.24
C LEU A 41 4.33 0.15 -3.75
N TYR A 42 5.32 -0.34 -4.49
CA TYR A 42 5.25 -0.57 -5.91
C TYR A 42 5.17 -2.07 -6.18
N ILE A 43 4.09 -2.50 -6.83
CA ILE A 43 3.84 -3.88 -7.24
C ILE A 43 4.09 -3.94 -8.74
N SER A 44 5.08 -4.73 -9.13
CA SER A 44 5.44 -4.92 -10.54
C SER A 44 5.18 -6.35 -10.98
N LYS A 45 4.90 -6.51 -12.28
CA LYS A 45 4.69 -7.84 -12.86
C LYS A 45 5.95 -8.69 -12.76
N PRO A 46 5.91 -9.85 -12.08
CA PRO A 46 6.98 -10.83 -12.13
C PRO A 46 7.23 -11.33 -13.56
N LYS A 47 8.50 -11.65 -13.86
CA LYS A 47 8.90 -12.15 -15.19
C LYS A 47 8.23 -13.48 -15.56
N HIS A 48 7.92 -14.32 -14.57
CA HIS A 48 7.48 -15.70 -14.76
C HIS A 48 5.95 -15.91 -14.73
N ILE A 49 5.16 -14.84 -14.69
CA ILE A 49 3.69 -14.94 -14.76
C ILE A 49 3.16 -14.27 -16.02
N SER A 50 2.02 -14.76 -16.51
CA SER A 50 1.35 -14.14 -17.65
C SER A 50 0.83 -12.73 -17.29
N GLN A 51 0.47 -11.95 -18.30
CA GLN A 51 -0.14 -10.64 -18.07
C GLN A 51 -1.54 -10.77 -17.46
N GLU A 52 -2.29 -11.80 -17.88
CA GLU A 52 -3.64 -12.08 -17.41
C GLU A 52 -3.65 -12.49 -15.94
N ASP A 53 -2.77 -13.41 -15.53
CA ASP A 53 -2.63 -13.82 -14.13
C ASP A 53 -2.24 -12.65 -13.23
N TYR A 54 -1.40 -11.76 -13.75
CA TYR A 54 -1.01 -10.57 -13.01
C TYR A 54 -2.18 -9.60 -12.81
N GLU A 55 -3.01 -9.39 -13.83
CA GLU A 55 -4.21 -8.55 -13.72
C GLU A 55 -5.24 -9.16 -12.75
N LEU A 56 -5.45 -10.48 -12.80
CA LEU A 56 -6.28 -11.20 -11.83
C LEU A 56 -5.75 -11.05 -10.41
N LEU A 57 -4.43 -11.14 -10.22
CA LEU A 57 -3.79 -10.92 -8.93
C LEU A 57 -4.05 -9.49 -8.44
N LEU A 58 -3.82 -8.46 -9.27
CA LEU A 58 -4.09 -7.07 -8.90
C LEU A 58 -5.57 -6.82 -8.59
N ASP A 59 -6.48 -7.50 -9.28
CA ASP A 59 -7.91 -7.39 -9.04
C ASP A 59 -8.36 -8.11 -7.75
N SER A 60 -7.56 -9.05 -7.25
CA SER A 60 -7.84 -9.83 -6.04
C SER A 60 -7.10 -9.32 -4.79
N ILE A 61 -6.27 -8.27 -4.90
CA ILE A 61 -5.57 -7.69 -3.76
C ILE A 61 -6.55 -6.95 -2.85
N ASP A 62 -6.57 -7.35 -1.58
CA ASP A 62 -7.18 -6.60 -0.48
C ASP A 62 -6.06 -5.97 0.38
N ILE A 63 -6.24 -4.72 0.77
CA ILE A 63 -5.24 -3.94 1.53
C ILE A 63 -5.85 -3.57 2.88
N GLN A 64 -5.23 -4.07 3.95
CA GLN A 64 -5.67 -3.80 5.32
C GLN A 64 -4.58 -3.10 6.13
N PHE A 65 -4.97 -2.09 6.91
CA PHE A 65 -4.06 -1.40 7.81
C PHE A 65 -4.13 -2.00 9.22
N ILE A 66 -3.03 -2.60 9.67
CA ILE A 66 -2.93 -3.18 11.01
C ILE A 66 -2.00 -2.31 11.86
N ILE A 67 -2.60 -1.43 12.67
CA ILE A 67 -1.86 -0.75 13.74
C ILE A 67 -1.74 -1.75 14.90
N LYS A 68 -0.55 -2.32 15.09
CA LYS A 68 -0.27 -3.05 16.33
C LYS A 68 -0.20 -2.02 17.48
N GLY A 69 -1.27 -1.93 18.25
CA GLY A 69 -1.25 -1.25 19.54
C GLY A 69 -0.12 -1.83 20.40
N ARG A 70 0.62 -0.97 21.11
CA ARG A 70 1.46 -1.44 22.21
C ARG A 70 0.58 -2.30 23.11
N LYS A 71 1.04 -3.49 23.49
CA LYS A 71 0.50 -4.14 24.69
C LYS A 71 0.77 -3.15 25.83
N ASP A 72 -0.24 -2.39 26.22
CA ASP A 72 -0.22 -1.75 27.53
C ASP A 72 -0.20 -2.90 28.53
N GLY A 73 0.97 -3.12 29.12
CA GLY A 73 1.13 -4.03 30.24
C GLY A 73 0.27 -3.54 31.39
N LYS A 74 -0.97 -4.02 31.45
CA LYS A 74 -1.73 -4.14 32.69
C LYS A 74 -1.85 -5.61 33.02
N ASP A 75 -0.71 -6.19 33.40
CA ASP A 75 -0.73 -7.35 34.28
C ASP A 75 -0.75 -6.78 35.70
N ASN A 76 -1.90 -6.94 36.35
CA ASN A 76 -2.16 -6.60 37.73
C ASN A 76 -1.14 -7.28 38.65
N GLN A 77 -0.48 -6.50 39.53
CA GLN A 77 -0.14 -6.88 40.90
C GLN A 77 -0.32 -5.68 41.81
#